data_AF-X1UV62-F1
#
_entry.id   AF-X1UV62-F1
#
_cell.length_a   1.000
_cell.length_b   1.000
_cell.length_c   1.000
_cell.angle_alpha   90.00
_cell.angle_beta   90.00
_cell.angle_gamma   90.00
#
_symmetry.space_group_name_H-M   'P 1'
#
loop_
_entity.id
_entity.type
_entity.pdbx_description
1 polymer ?
#
loop_
_entity_poly.entity_id
_entity_poly.type
_entity_poly.pdbx_seq_one_letter_code
_entity_poly.pdbx_strand_id
1 'polypeptide(L)' 'TITAEKAVYNDKEQKITLAEKVRIEEEAGRWITGDKAVFYIDSERLEVEGNVRSGIKLD' A
#
# COMPACT_ATOMS: atom_id res chain seq x y z
N THR A 1 -1.46 -8.89 -2.91
CA THR A 1 -2.77 -8.31 -2.54
C THR A 1 -2.57 -7.04 -1.74
N ILE A 2 -3.36 -6.00 -2.00
CA ILE A 2 -3.37 -4.76 -1.21
C ILE A 2 -4.75 -4.59 -0.57
N THR A 3 -4.80 -4.32 0.72
CA THR A 3 -6.04 -4.05 1.48
C THR A 3 -5.90 -2.78 2.33
N ALA A 4 -7.02 -2.08 2.52
CA ALA A 4 -7.16 -0.90 3.35
C ALA A 4 -8.64 -0.72 3.74
N GLU A 5 -8.95 0.06 4.77
CA GLU A 5 -10.34 0.37 5.12
C GLU A 5 -10.96 1.39 4.16
N LYS A 6 -10.14 2.31 3.64
CA LYS A 6 -10.56 3.34 2.69
C LYS A 6 -9.64 3.42 1.49
N ALA A 7 -10.23 3.48 0.29
CA ALA A 7 -9.54 3.73 -0.96
C ALA A 7 -10.20 4.90 -1.71
N VAL A 8 -9.39 5.83 -2.19
CA VAL A 8 -9.83 6.98 -2.99
C VAL A 8 -9.00 7.04 -4.28
N TYR A 9 -9.67 6.91 -5.41
CA TYR A 9 -9.06 7.12 -6.73
C TYR A 9 -9.20 8.60 -7.14
N ASN A 10 -8.09 9.22 -7.52
CA ASN A 10 -8.08 10.54 -8.13
C ASN A 10 -7.65 10.43 -9.59
N ASP A 11 -8.62 10.62 -10.48
CA ASP A 11 -8.41 10.58 -11.93
C ASP A 11 -7.52 11.70 -12.45
N LYS A 12 -7.64 12.91 -11.89
CA LYS A 12 -6.84 14.05 -12.32
C LYS A 12 -5.36 13.88 -11.99
N GLU A 13 -5.07 13.32 -10.82
CA GLU A 13 -3.71 13.10 -10.33
C GLU A 13 -3.17 11.69 -10.66
N GLN A 14 -3.97 10.84 -11.33
CA GLN A 14 -3.62 9.46 -11.67
C GLN A 14 -3.04 8.69 -10.47
N LYS A 15 -3.70 8.80 -9.31
CA LYS A 15 -3.24 8.14 -8.08
C LYS A 15 -4.38 7.54 -7.27
N ILE A 16 -4.06 6.48 -6.52
CA ILE A 16 -4.95 5.84 -5.55
C ILE A 16 -4.37 6.09 -4.16
N THR A 17 -5.17 6.70 -3.29
CA THR A 17 -4.82 6.87 -1.87
C THR A 17 -5.56 5.82 -1.05
N LEU A 18 -4.79 5.02 -0.33
CA LEU A 18 -5.23 4.00 0.62
C LEU A 18 -5.01 4.55 2.03
N ALA A 19 -6.02 4.49 2.88
CA ALA A 19 -5.96 4.96 4.25
C ALA A 19 -6.56 3.92 5.19
N GLU A 20 -6.01 3.91 6.41
CA GLU A 20 -6.43 3.09 7.54
C GLU A 20 -6.16 1.59 7.33
N LYS A 21 -5.34 1.01 8.23
CA LYS A 21 -4.94 -0.41 8.23
C LYS A 21 -4.45 -0.91 6.87
N VAL A 22 -3.57 -0.15 6.23
CA VAL A 22 -3.00 -0.56 4.95
C VAL A 22 -2.13 -1.80 5.15
N ARG A 23 -2.41 -2.83 4.37
CA ARG A 23 -1.64 -4.08 4.33
C ARG A 23 -1.38 -4.48 2.89
N ILE A 24 -0.13 -4.82 2.63
CA ILE A 24 0.38 -5.20 1.32
C ILE A 24 1.06 -6.54 1.50
N GLU A 25 0.60 -7.52 0.76
CA GLU A 25 1.16 -8.86 0.74
C GLU A 25 1.66 -9.15 -0.66
N GLU A 26 2.93 -9.49 -0.77
CA GLU A 26 3.57 -9.90 -2.01
C GLU A 26 3.77 -11.42 -2.03
N GLU A 27 4.06 -11.92 -3.23
CA GLU A 27 4.52 -13.30 -3.39
C GLU A 27 5.82 -13.55 -2.60
N ALA A 28 6.04 -14.81 -2.21
CA ALA A 28 7.11 -15.25 -1.32
C ALA A 28 7.00 -14.76 0.14
N GLY A 29 5.77 -14.53 0.63
CA GLY A 29 5.52 -14.29 2.06
C GLY A 29 5.98 -12.93 2.57
N ARG A 30 6.34 -12.00 1.68
CA ARG A 30 6.69 -10.63 2.04
C ARG A 30 5.44 -9.83 2.33
N TRP A 31 5.52 -8.99 3.36
CA TRP A 31 4.41 -8.13 3.75
C TRP A 31 4.91 -6.76 4.20
N ILE A 32 4.06 -5.76 3.97
CA ILE A 32 4.25 -4.36 4.39
C ILE A 32 2.93 -3.88 5.01
N THR A 33 2.99 -3.16 6.11
CA THR A 33 1.84 -2.48 6.73
C THR A 33 2.14 -1.02 6.98
N GLY A 34 1.11 -0.17 6.98
CA GLY A 34 1.21 1.23 7.37
C GLY A 34 -0.15 1.87 7.58
N ASP A 35 -0.16 3.15 7.94
CA ASP A 35 -1.40 3.91 8.16
C ASP A 35 -1.99 4.42 6.85
N LYS A 36 -1.13 4.73 5.87
CA LYS A 36 -1.49 5.27 4.57
C LYS A 36 -0.59 4.70 3.49
N ALA A 37 -1.13 4.51 2.29
CA ALA A 37 -0.32 4.31 1.09
C ALA A 37 -0.85 5.13 -0.08
N VAL A 38 0.05 5.57 -0.95
CA VAL A 38 -0.28 6.27 -2.20
C VAL A 38 0.33 5.48 -3.34
N PHE A 39 -0.51 5.05 -4.27
CA PHE A 39 -0.11 4.40 -5.49
C PHE A 39 -0.24 5.39 -6.65
N TYR A 40 0.87 5.71 -7.30
CA TYR A 40 0.95 6.57 -8.46
C TYR A 40 0.93 5.70 -9.71
N ILE A 41 -0.12 5.84 -10.53
CA ILE A 41 -0.37 4.96 -11.68
C ILE A 41 0.59 5.28 -12.82
N ASP A 42 0.95 6.56 -12.98
CA ASP A 42 1.84 7.05 -14.02
C ASP A 42 3.28 6.50 -13.95
N SER A 43 3.74 6.26 -12.72
CA SER A 43 5.13 5.93 -12.38
C SER A 43 5.27 4.55 -11.74
N GLU A 44 4.16 3.82 -11.60
CA GLU A 44 4.07 2.53 -10.90
C GLU A 44 4.72 2.57 -9.50
N ARG A 45 4.65 3.74 -8.86
CA ARG A 45 5.29 3.99 -7.56
C ARG A 45 4.30 3.81 -6.42
N LEU A 46 4.75 3.13 -5.38
CA LEU A 46 4.01 2.97 -4.14
C LEU A 46 4.78 3.64 -2.99
N GLU A 47 4.12 4.57 -2.31
CA GLU A 47 4.61 5.19 -1.07
C GLU A 47 3.77 4.70 0.10
N VAL A 48 4.41 4.28 1.20
CA VAL A 48 3.73 3.84 2.42
C VAL A 48 4.23 4.67 3.59
N GLU A 49 3.32 5.21 4.38
CA GLU A 49 3.61 6.17 5.45
C GLU A 49 2.84 5.84 6.72
N GLY A 50 3.41 6.23 7.87
CA GLY A 50 2.81 6.04 9.19
C GLY A 50 2.93 4.59 9.69
N ASN A 51 3.50 4.43 10.89
CA ASN A 51 3.68 3.14 11.58
C ASN A 51 4.16 1.99 10.66
N VAL A 52 5.06 2.30 9.73
CA VAL A 52 5.47 1.36 8.69
C VAL A 52 6.20 0.17 9.29
N ARG A 53 5.74 -1.04 8.95
CA ARG A 53 6.40 -2.29 9.31
C ARG A 53 6.48 -3.18 8.07
N SER A 54 7.56 -3.94 7.97
CA SER A 54 7.75 -4.91 6.90
C SER A 54 8.34 -6.19 7.46
N GLY A 55 8.13 -7.28 6.74
CA GLY A 55 8.70 -8.57 7.08
C GLY A 55 8.63 -9.56 5.94
N ILE A 56 9.32 -10.67 6.13
CA ILE A 56 9.27 -11.84 5.25
C ILE A 56 8.85 -13.04 6.10
N LYS A 57 7.86 -13.78 5.61
CA LYS A 57 7.48 -15.06 6.20
C LYS A 57 8.39 -16.13 5.61
N LEU A 58 9.20 -16.74 6.45
CA LEU A 58 9.99 -17.92 6.11
C LEU A 58 9.18 -19.13 6.59
N ASP A 59 8.66 -19.93 5.66
CA ASP A 59 8.04 -21.22 5.96
C ASP A 59 9.11 -22.28 6.27
#